data_AF-A0A9W7C6B9-F1
#
_entry.id   AF-A0A9W7C6B9-F1
#
_cell.length_a   1.000
_cell.length_b   1.000
_cell.length_c   1.000
_cell.angle_alpha   90.00
_cell.angle_beta   90.00
_cell.angle_gamma   90.00
#
_symmetry.space_group_name_H-M   'P 1'
#
loop_
_entity.id
_entity.type
_entity.pdbx_description
1 polymer ?
#
loop_
_entity_poly.entity_id
_entity_poly.type
_entity_poly.pdbx_seq_one_letter_code
_entity_poly.pdbx_strand_id
1 'polypeptide(L)'
;MSMKYFPPKKGERSIGTGKALGVVDCSAEEVAASVMDFCNNKRTRVPLALSIVQDAIDEFRQDEKVDTAELKEKATFTREHWEDEVYSKEEERVLEKGKATIVAIESSSDLKVIPSGDPLVIGKVVYVEGDKLVTGIAESVVDGGMEELAAFECLKMSREATKNFHEKSGLMKTVKEVNSHSFYYQSLRDLKVSGFKQGEWRNLVVWKKEGENKMIVCYEDTDALDKEHPRDPNAIAASGLSIWEYKRLPKVEGIPQTRVKYVGRADVAGSVPTFIMNRLAKDYAKSLINMRKNFDKSLEIDTGRRAEIVKKIKQEEESGGAEALVQFEALFEEKKGWERPSRKFELADSKVQANVVGGKGWGSASMNVRAEMEVAAFFWNFGSRANIEISRDVERTGAPSQQYDNWAKNSGKDEYKRAIVVARGSVIVRNASVMEARETVAIRLRRLGGGRTKLEFACEIELGFGASRRAVKHFVERHLREIIEVSIYFQRLVPLRVYGVEDSVALAHDLLWMAPKKRVERLEVFLEKSKALREPCLRHSRMEMMMAAALEGGLKGNRKVGTKLVCVSEIEAAQIGRNLVPSLMTEQLAVAGVSEWRVQDRAVKELMQEQVWFEPMVVVLGKGIVKAAA
;
A
#
# COMPACT_ATOMS: atom_id res chain seq x y z
N MET A 1 15.13 1.92 -22.25
CA MET A 1 16.10 1.20 -23.11
C MET A 1 15.42 0.76 -24.40
N SER A 2 16.12 0.76 -25.54
CA SER A 2 15.65 0.15 -26.79
C SER A 2 16.60 -0.98 -27.20
N MET A 3 16.06 -2.16 -27.53
CA MET A 3 16.84 -3.31 -27.96
C MET A 3 16.32 -3.84 -29.30
N LYS A 4 17.22 -4.04 -30.27
CA LYS A 4 16.91 -4.64 -31.59
C LYS A 4 17.82 -5.82 -31.84
N TYR A 5 17.24 -6.99 -32.11
CA TYR A 5 17.95 -8.20 -32.47
C TYR A 5 17.75 -8.52 -33.96
N PHE A 6 18.84 -8.85 -34.64
CA PHE A 6 18.82 -9.25 -36.05
C PHE A 6 19.27 -10.71 -36.16
N PRO A 7 18.38 -11.63 -36.57
CA PRO A 7 18.76 -13.02 -36.77
C PRO A 7 19.75 -13.17 -37.93
N PRO A 8 20.65 -14.18 -37.89
CA PRO A 8 21.61 -14.41 -38.98
C PRO A 8 20.89 -14.77 -40.28
N LYS A 9 21.40 -14.28 -41.41
CA LYS A 9 20.86 -14.61 -42.74
C LYS A 9 21.31 -16.02 -43.18
N LYS A 10 20.49 -16.68 -44.01
CA LYS A 10 20.75 -18.04 -44.49
C LYS A 10 22.10 -18.08 -45.26
N GLY A 11 23.08 -18.81 -44.73
CA GLY A 11 24.41 -18.99 -45.34
C GLY A 11 25.57 -18.32 -44.59
N GLU A 12 25.30 -17.47 -43.59
CA GLU A 12 26.33 -16.87 -42.73
C GLU A 12 26.63 -17.76 -41.51
N ARG A 13 27.86 -17.67 -40.97
CA ARG A 13 28.18 -18.30 -39.68
C ARG A 13 27.23 -17.75 -38.61
N SER A 14 26.81 -18.61 -37.67
CA SER A 14 25.78 -18.35 -36.66
C SER A 14 26.18 -17.28 -35.63
N ILE A 15 26.30 -16.02 -36.07
CA ILE A 15 26.59 -14.86 -35.24
C ILE A 15 25.36 -13.96 -35.30
N GLY A 16 24.54 -14.00 -34.25
CA GLY A 16 23.46 -13.03 -34.06
C GLY A 16 24.04 -11.65 -33.75
N THR A 17 23.51 -10.60 -34.37
CA THR A 17 23.90 -9.22 -34.08
C THR A 17 22.74 -8.48 -33.43
N GLY A 18 23.04 -7.55 -32.53
CA GLY A 18 22.01 -6.76 -31.86
C GLY A 18 22.57 -5.44 -31.37
N LYS A 19 21.67 -4.46 -31.18
CA LYS A 19 21.99 -3.15 -30.62
C LYS A 19 21.08 -2.88 -29.43
N ALA A 20 21.70 -2.50 -28.31
CA ALA A 20 21.04 -1.95 -27.14
C ALA A 20 21.45 -0.48 -26.98
N LEU A 21 20.50 0.38 -26.62
CA LEU A 21 20.74 1.80 -26.36
C LEU A 21 19.98 2.23 -25.10
N GLY A 22 20.65 2.98 -24.24
CA GLY A 22 20.14 3.43 -22.95
C GLY A 22 20.84 4.70 -22.48
N VAL A 23 20.18 5.43 -21.59
CA VAL A 23 20.75 6.55 -20.84
C VAL A 23 21.03 6.05 -19.43
N VAL A 24 22.21 6.34 -18.91
CA VAL A 24 22.70 5.87 -17.61
C VAL A 24 23.05 7.10 -16.76
N ASP A 25 22.63 7.15 -15.50
CA ASP A 25 22.84 8.32 -14.62
C ASP A 25 24.24 8.30 -13.96
N CYS A 26 25.29 8.22 -14.77
CA CYS A 26 26.69 8.33 -14.31
C CYS A 26 27.62 8.85 -15.41
N SER A 27 28.90 9.01 -15.07
CA SER A 27 29.93 9.45 -16.03
C SER A 27 30.23 8.36 -17.07
N ALA A 28 30.76 8.76 -18.22
CA ALA A 28 31.14 7.81 -19.28
C ALA A 28 32.22 6.83 -18.79
N GLU A 29 33.11 7.29 -17.91
CA GLU A 29 34.19 6.53 -17.29
C GLU A 29 33.66 5.43 -16.36
N GLU A 30 32.64 5.73 -15.54
CA GLU A 30 32.00 4.76 -14.65
C GLU A 30 31.25 3.67 -15.45
N VAL A 31 30.55 4.04 -16.53
CA VAL A 31 29.94 3.06 -17.44
C VAL A 31 31.01 2.17 -18.06
N ALA A 32 32.11 2.75 -18.54
CA ALA A 32 33.19 2.00 -19.16
C ALA A 32 33.83 1.01 -18.18
N ALA A 33 34.04 1.41 -16.92
CA ALA A 33 34.57 0.54 -15.88
C ALA A 33 33.63 -0.65 -15.58
N SER A 34 32.33 -0.39 -15.40
CA SER A 34 31.32 -1.44 -15.18
C SER A 34 31.26 -2.43 -16.36
N VAL A 35 31.32 -1.91 -17.59
CA VAL A 35 31.34 -2.74 -18.81
C VAL A 35 32.59 -3.64 -18.87
N MET A 36 33.76 -3.12 -18.49
CA MET A 36 35.01 -3.89 -18.47
C MET A 36 34.97 -5.00 -17.41
N ASP A 37 34.43 -4.73 -16.22
CA ASP A 37 34.24 -5.74 -15.17
C ASP A 37 33.24 -6.82 -15.57
N PHE A 38 32.15 -6.46 -16.26
CA PHE A 38 31.21 -7.41 -16.82
C PHE A 38 31.89 -8.35 -17.83
N CYS A 39 32.69 -7.81 -18.75
CA CYS A 39 33.42 -8.57 -19.76
C CYS A 39 34.44 -9.54 -19.13
N ASN A 40 35.03 -9.16 -18.00
CA ASN A 40 36.00 -10.00 -17.28
C ASN A 40 35.36 -11.18 -16.54
N ASN A 41 34.13 -11.04 -16.04
CA ASN A 41 33.51 -12.02 -15.14
C ASN A 41 32.52 -13.00 -15.81
N LYS A 42 31.92 -12.66 -16.96
CA LYS A 42 30.86 -13.47 -17.61
C LYS A 42 31.27 -13.96 -19.00
N ARG A 43 31.79 -15.21 -19.13
CA ARG A 43 32.09 -15.84 -20.44
C ARG A 43 30.83 -15.93 -21.33
N THR A 44 30.88 -15.33 -22.51
CA THR A 44 29.74 -14.79 -23.29
C THR A 44 28.96 -15.78 -24.18
N ARG A 45 27.62 -15.71 -24.11
CA ARG A 45 26.66 -15.98 -25.22
C ARG A 45 25.95 -14.67 -25.58
N VAL A 46 25.64 -14.42 -26.86
CA VAL A 46 25.11 -13.14 -27.39
C VAL A 46 23.92 -12.52 -26.62
N PRO A 47 22.94 -13.28 -26.07
CA PRO A 47 21.86 -12.70 -25.26
C PRO A 47 22.34 -12.02 -23.96
N LEU A 48 23.47 -12.48 -23.37
CA LEU A 48 24.10 -11.82 -22.23
C LEU A 48 24.79 -10.50 -22.62
N ALA A 49 25.18 -10.32 -23.88
CA ALA A 49 25.91 -9.12 -24.29
C ALA A 49 25.02 -7.88 -24.38
N LEU A 50 23.70 -8.04 -24.60
CA LEU A 50 22.75 -6.91 -24.63
C LEU A 50 22.22 -6.54 -23.25
N SER A 51 22.27 -7.46 -22.28
CA SER A 51 21.85 -7.17 -20.90
C SER A 51 22.81 -6.20 -20.20
N ILE A 52 24.05 -6.05 -20.68
CA ILE A 52 25.03 -5.14 -20.09
C ILE A 52 24.54 -3.68 -20.01
N VAL A 53 23.75 -3.24 -20.99
CA VAL A 53 23.17 -1.89 -21.01
C VAL A 53 22.07 -1.78 -19.95
N GLN A 54 21.25 -2.82 -19.79
CA GLN A 54 20.23 -2.85 -18.74
C GLN A 54 20.86 -2.94 -17.35
N ASP A 55 21.87 -3.80 -17.18
CA ASP A 55 22.62 -3.96 -15.94
C ASP A 55 23.29 -2.63 -15.53
N ALA A 56 23.90 -1.91 -16.46
CA ALA A 56 24.48 -0.58 -16.20
C ALA A 56 23.41 0.47 -15.87
N ILE A 57 22.27 0.49 -16.58
CA ILE A 57 21.14 1.37 -16.24
C ILE A 57 20.67 1.10 -14.81
N ASP A 58 20.50 -0.16 -14.44
CA ASP A 58 20.00 -0.56 -13.12
C ASP A 58 21.02 -0.28 -12.02
N GLU A 59 22.32 -0.47 -12.30
CA GLU A 59 23.43 -0.19 -11.37
C GLU A 59 23.52 1.29 -11.00
N PHE A 60 23.39 2.17 -12.00
CA PHE A 60 23.55 3.61 -11.82
C PHE A 60 22.21 4.37 -11.72
N ARG A 61 21.06 3.69 -11.63
CA ARG A 61 19.74 4.35 -11.60
C ARG A 61 19.64 5.35 -10.43
N GLN A 62 19.37 6.62 -10.73
CA GLN A 62 19.21 7.69 -9.73
C GLN A 62 17.79 8.30 -9.72
N ASP A 63 16.78 7.55 -10.15
CA ASP A 63 15.40 8.06 -10.34
C ASP A 63 14.86 8.81 -9.11
N GLU A 64 14.93 8.20 -7.93
CA GLU A 64 14.43 8.81 -6.68
C GLU A 64 15.15 10.13 -6.34
N LYS A 65 16.47 10.18 -6.55
CA LYS A 65 17.28 11.36 -6.23
C LYS A 65 16.96 12.52 -7.19
N VAL A 66 16.81 12.23 -8.47
CA VAL A 66 16.44 13.22 -9.49
C VAL A 66 15.02 13.73 -9.23
N ASP A 67 14.06 12.84 -9.08
CA ASP A 67 12.66 13.20 -8.83
C ASP A 67 12.51 14.01 -7.52
N THR A 68 13.26 13.66 -6.46
CA THR A 68 13.26 14.42 -5.19
C THR A 68 13.84 15.83 -5.37
N ALA A 69 14.89 15.99 -6.17
CA ALA A 69 15.50 17.29 -6.44
C ALA A 69 14.54 18.19 -7.23
N GLU A 70 13.93 17.66 -8.31
CA GLU A 70 12.93 18.37 -9.12
C GLU A 70 11.70 18.78 -8.29
N LEU A 71 11.20 17.87 -7.44
CA LEU A 71 10.11 18.14 -6.52
C LEU A 71 10.44 19.30 -5.58
N LYS A 72 11.62 19.25 -4.95
CA LYS A 72 12.06 20.28 -4.01
C LYS A 72 12.25 21.62 -4.70
N GLU A 73 12.84 21.64 -5.89
CA GLU A 73 13.03 22.85 -6.69
C GLU A 73 11.69 23.50 -7.02
N LYS A 74 10.76 22.74 -7.62
CA LYS A 74 9.44 23.27 -7.99
C LYS A 74 8.63 23.74 -6.79
N ALA A 75 8.65 22.99 -5.68
CA ALA A 75 7.97 23.36 -4.44
C ALA A 75 8.55 24.63 -3.81
N THR A 76 9.87 24.80 -3.87
CA THR A 76 10.56 25.99 -3.36
C THR A 76 10.26 27.20 -4.22
N PHE A 77 10.36 27.05 -5.55
CA PHE A 77 10.02 28.10 -6.50
C PHE A 77 8.58 28.60 -6.27
N THR A 78 7.62 27.68 -6.22
CA THR A 78 6.19 27.99 -5.98
C THR A 78 5.98 28.68 -4.62
N ARG A 79 6.80 28.38 -3.61
CA ARG A 79 6.68 29.03 -2.30
C ARG A 79 7.19 30.47 -2.31
N GLU A 80 8.29 30.72 -3.03
CA GLU A 80 9.04 31.98 -2.98
C GLU A 80 8.53 33.02 -3.98
N HIS A 81 8.01 32.59 -5.14
CA HIS A 81 7.71 33.49 -6.27
C HIS A 81 6.21 33.58 -6.59
N TRP A 82 5.32 33.04 -5.76
CA TRP A 82 3.88 33.01 -6.05
C TRP A 82 3.23 34.40 -6.15
N GLU A 83 3.78 35.40 -5.48
CA GLU A 83 3.28 36.78 -5.52
C GLU A 83 3.62 37.48 -6.85
N ASP A 84 4.65 36.99 -7.55
CA ASP A 84 5.12 37.54 -8.83
C ASP A 84 4.39 36.96 -10.05
N GLU A 85 3.54 35.94 -9.84
CA GLU A 85 2.82 35.24 -10.90
C GLU A 85 1.73 36.12 -11.53
N VAL A 86 1.86 36.40 -12.83
CA VAL A 86 0.85 37.11 -13.63
C VAL A 86 0.03 36.11 -14.43
N TYR A 87 -1.28 36.10 -14.18
CA TYR A 87 -2.23 35.20 -14.82
C TYR A 87 -2.84 35.86 -16.07
N SER A 88 -2.87 35.12 -17.16
CA SER A 88 -3.62 35.48 -18.37
C SER A 88 -5.12 35.31 -18.16
N LYS A 89 -5.94 35.95 -19.01
CA LYS A 89 -7.40 35.79 -18.97
C LYS A 89 -7.87 34.35 -19.11
N GLU A 90 -7.16 33.55 -19.91
CA GLU A 90 -7.50 32.14 -20.07
C GLU A 90 -7.18 31.34 -18.80
N GLU A 91 -6.04 31.60 -18.16
CA GLU A 91 -5.69 30.98 -16.89
C GLU A 91 -6.67 31.36 -15.77
N GLU A 92 -7.06 32.64 -15.68
CA GLU A 92 -8.08 33.10 -14.74
C GLU A 92 -9.41 32.37 -14.95
N ARG A 93 -9.84 32.23 -16.21
CA ARG A 93 -11.05 31.49 -16.58
C ARG A 93 -11.01 30.04 -16.13
N VAL A 94 -9.87 29.36 -16.31
CA VAL A 94 -9.66 27.97 -15.87
C VAL A 94 -9.78 27.85 -14.35
N LEU A 95 -9.14 28.77 -13.61
CA LEU A 95 -9.18 28.78 -12.14
C LEU A 95 -10.59 29.07 -11.62
N GLU A 96 -11.31 30.01 -12.22
CA GLU A 96 -12.69 30.36 -11.85
C GLU A 96 -13.66 29.20 -12.10
N LYS A 97 -13.58 28.57 -13.29
CA LYS A 97 -14.41 27.42 -13.64
C LYS A 97 -14.15 26.23 -12.73
N GLY A 98 -12.87 25.98 -12.39
CA GLY A 98 -12.47 24.95 -11.42
C GLY A 98 -13.14 25.17 -10.06
N LYS A 99 -13.03 26.38 -9.50
CA LYS A 99 -13.65 26.73 -8.21
C LYS A 99 -15.17 26.61 -8.23
N ALA A 100 -15.82 27.13 -9.27
CA ALA A 100 -17.26 27.05 -9.43
C ALA A 100 -17.74 25.59 -9.47
N THR A 101 -16.96 24.70 -10.11
CA THR A 101 -17.27 23.28 -10.20
C THR A 101 -17.24 22.59 -8.83
N ILE A 102 -16.25 22.89 -7.97
CA ILE A 102 -16.22 22.37 -6.59
C ILE A 102 -17.50 22.76 -5.86
N VAL A 103 -17.84 24.05 -5.84
CA VAL A 103 -19.00 24.57 -5.11
C VAL A 103 -20.30 23.91 -5.60
N ALA A 104 -20.46 23.79 -6.91
CA ALA A 104 -21.65 23.17 -7.51
C ALA A 104 -21.79 21.68 -7.12
N ILE A 105 -20.69 20.93 -7.11
CA ILE A 105 -20.70 19.51 -6.76
C ILE A 105 -20.94 19.33 -5.27
N GLU A 106 -20.28 20.10 -4.41
CA GLU A 106 -20.44 20.01 -2.96
C GLU A 106 -21.86 20.34 -2.48
N SER A 107 -22.57 21.18 -3.25
CA SER A 107 -23.96 21.54 -2.97
C SER A 107 -24.97 20.48 -3.41
N SER A 108 -24.54 19.41 -4.11
CA SER A 108 -25.43 18.35 -4.58
C SER A 108 -25.81 17.37 -3.47
N SER A 109 -27.11 17.11 -3.33
CA SER A 109 -27.65 16.07 -2.44
C SER A 109 -27.42 14.64 -2.95
N ASP A 110 -26.98 14.46 -4.19
CA ASP A 110 -26.87 13.14 -4.85
C ASP A 110 -25.52 12.46 -4.60
N LEU A 111 -24.64 13.11 -3.82
CA LEU A 111 -23.32 12.58 -3.43
C LEU A 111 -23.47 11.32 -2.59
N LYS A 112 -23.05 10.19 -3.15
CA LYS A 112 -22.97 8.91 -2.42
C LYS A 112 -21.54 8.67 -1.98
N VAL A 113 -21.35 8.42 -0.68
CA VAL A 113 -20.05 7.98 -0.15
C VAL A 113 -19.75 6.59 -0.68
N ILE A 114 -18.55 6.41 -1.24
CA ILE A 114 -18.07 5.10 -1.70
C ILE A 114 -16.74 4.76 -1.02
N PRO A 115 -16.52 3.50 -0.62
CA PRO A 115 -15.21 3.08 -0.14
C PRO A 115 -14.16 3.23 -1.25
N SER A 116 -13.12 4.03 -0.99
CA SER A 116 -12.02 4.31 -1.94
C SER A 116 -11.01 3.16 -2.04
N GLY A 117 -11.07 2.19 -1.11
CA GLY A 117 -10.08 1.12 -0.94
C GLY A 117 -8.96 1.47 0.04
N ASP A 118 -8.78 2.76 0.36
CA ASP A 118 -7.88 3.26 1.39
C ASP A 118 -8.71 3.94 2.49
N PRO A 119 -8.70 3.45 3.73
CA PRO A 119 -9.56 4.01 4.79
C PRO A 119 -9.15 5.44 5.20
N LEU A 120 -7.97 5.92 4.80
CA LEU A 120 -7.53 7.30 5.02
C LEU A 120 -7.97 8.25 3.89
N VAL A 121 -8.62 7.73 2.85
CA VAL A 121 -9.14 8.52 1.73
C VAL A 121 -10.64 8.32 1.64
N ILE A 122 -11.39 9.40 1.86
CA ILE A 122 -12.84 9.38 1.73
C ILE A 122 -13.17 9.64 0.25
N GLY A 123 -13.74 8.65 -0.42
CA GLY A 123 -14.29 8.79 -1.77
C GLY A 123 -15.77 9.12 -1.71
N LYS A 124 -16.21 10.13 -2.46
CA LYS A 124 -17.62 10.39 -2.72
C LYS A 124 -17.82 10.45 -4.23
N VAL A 125 -18.86 9.81 -4.73
CA VAL A 125 -19.15 9.79 -6.16
C VAL A 125 -20.60 10.23 -6.37
N VAL A 126 -20.78 11.10 -7.36
CA VAL A 126 -22.08 11.35 -7.96
C VAL A 126 -22.06 10.72 -9.35
N TYR A 127 -22.92 9.74 -9.52
CA TYR A 127 -23.43 9.42 -10.84
C TYR A 127 -24.87 9.91 -10.87
N VAL A 128 -25.14 10.99 -11.62
CA VAL A 128 -26.52 11.41 -11.88
C VAL A 128 -27.07 10.46 -12.94
N GLU A 129 -28.14 9.74 -12.61
CA GLU A 129 -28.77 8.79 -13.52
C GLU A 129 -29.26 9.50 -14.79
N GLY A 130 -28.72 9.11 -15.94
CA GLY A 130 -28.98 9.75 -17.24
C GLY A 130 -27.98 10.85 -17.65
N ASP A 131 -27.06 11.25 -16.77
CA ASP A 131 -25.98 12.18 -17.11
C ASP A 131 -24.83 11.43 -17.83
N LYS A 132 -24.24 12.08 -18.84
CA LYS A 132 -23.08 11.56 -19.59
C LYS A 132 -21.76 11.75 -18.83
N LEU A 133 -21.81 12.48 -17.72
CA LEU A 133 -20.64 12.94 -16.97
C LEU A 133 -20.47 12.15 -15.67
N VAL A 134 -19.27 11.59 -15.44
CA VAL A 134 -18.92 11.04 -14.12
C VAL A 134 -18.36 12.16 -13.28
N THR A 135 -18.86 12.32 -12.05
CA THR A 135 -18.26 13.21 -11.06
C THR A 135 -17.76 12.41 -9.86
N GLY A 136 -16.48 12.56 -9.55
CA GLY A 136 -15.83 11.97 -8.37
C GLY A 136 -15.19 13.03 -7.48
N ILE A 137 -15.31 12.84 -6.18
CA ILE A 137 -14.60 13.60 -5.16
C ILE A 137 -13.77 12.62 -4.33
N ALA A 138 -12.53 12.98 -4.03
CA ALA A 138 -11.72 12.30 -3.03
C ALA A 138 -11.13 13.33 -2.07
N GLU A 139 -11.16 13.04 -0.77
CA GLU A 139 -10.60 13.92 0.26
C GLU A 139 -9.74 13.11 1.24
N SER A 140 -8.61 13.69 1.65
CA SER A 140 -7.69 13.09 2.62
C SER A 140 -6.81 14.15 3.29
N VAL A 141 -6.15 13.76 4.37
CA VAL A 141 -5.04 14.53 4.97
C VAL A 141 -3.74 13.83 4.61
N VAL A 142 -2.81 14.58 4.04
CA VAL A 142 -1.52 14.09 3.53
C VAL A 142 -0.38 14.73 4.34
N ASP A 143 0.67 13.96 4.65
CA ASP A 143 1.80 14.40 5.50
C ASP A 143 2.88 15.13 4.70
N GLY A 144 2.48 16.18 4.01
CA GLY A 144 3.36 17.00 3.18
C GLY A 144 2.97 18.47 3.22
N GLY A 145 3.91 19.33 2.82
CA GLY A 145 3.63 20.75 2.65
C GLY A 145 2.73 20.99 1.45
N MET A 146 1.84 21.97 1.53
CA MET A 146 0.91 22.31 0.43
C MET A 146 1.63 22.53 -0.91
N GLU A 147 2.72 23.31 -0.91
CA GLU A 147 3.51 23.60 -2.11
C GLU A 147 4.20 22.34 -2.69
N GLU A 148 4.63 21.43 -1.81
CA GLU A 148 5.26 20.16 -2.19
C GLU A 148 4.25 19.21 -2.82
N LEU A 149 3.06 19.09 -2.24
CA LEU A 149 2.00 18.23 -2.79
C LEU A 149 1.48 18.75 -4.14
N ALA A 150 1.33 20.06 -4.29
CA ALA A 150 0.95 20.65 -5.57
C ALA A 150 2.07 20.50 -6.62
N ALA A 151 3.34 20.66 -6.23
CA ALA A 151 4.47 20.40 -7.12
C ALA A 151 4.50 18.94 -7.58
N PHE A 152 4.26 17.98 -6.68
CA PHE A 152 4.15 16.56 -7.01
C PHE A 152 3.05 16.30 -8.05
N GLU A 153 1.89 16.94 -7.90
CA GLU A 153 0.81 16.84 -8.88
C GLU A 153 1.19 17.47 -10.24
N CYS A 154 1.93 18.58 -10.24
CA CYS A 154 2.32 19.27 -11.47
C CYS A 154 3.53 18.65 -12.19
N LEU A 155 4.37 17.85 -11.53
CA LEU A 155 5.52 17.16 -12.13
C LEU A 155 5.10 15.94 -12.96
N LYS A 156 4.37 16.19 -14.05
CA LYS A 156 3.84 15.14 -14.91
C LYS A 156 4.89 14.34 -15.66
N MET A 157 6.11 14.86 -15.83
CA MET A 157 7.18 14.21 -16.57
C MET A 157 8.29 13.60 -15.69
N SER A 158 8.14 13.62 -14.36
CA SER A 158 9.08 12.92 -13.49
C SER A 158 9.17 11.43 -13.83
N ARG A 159 10.26 10.79 -13.44
CA ARG A 159 10.53 9.40 -13.82
C ARG A 159 9.51 8.48 -13.16
N GLU A 160 9.21 8.71 -11.88
CA GLU A 160 8.14 8.03 -11.15
C GLU A 160 6.77 8.27 -11.81
N ALA A 161 6.42 9.51 -12.15
CA ALA A 161 5.14 9.83 -12.79
C ALA A 161 5.00 9.15 -14.17
N THR A 162 6.11 9.00 -14.90
CA THR A 162 6.16 8.31 -16.20
C THR A 162 5.98 6.82 -16.07
N LYS A 163 6.71 6.20 -15.14
CA LYS A 163 6.53 4.78 -14.82
C LYS A 163 5.08 4.50 -14.39
N ASN A 164 4.57 5.26 -13.42
CA ASN A 164 3.21 5.15 -12.90
C ASN A 164 2.14 5.35 -13.99
N PHE A 165 2.37 6.27 -14.93
CA PHE A 165 1.45 6.51 -16.04
C PHE A 165 1.31 5.27 -16.94
N HIS A 166 2.42 4.65 -17.35
CA HIS A 166 2.40 3.49 -18.24
C HIS A 166 1.85 2.22 -17.57
N GLU A 167 2.19 2.00 -16.30
CA GLU A 167 1.61 0.89 -15.51
C GLU A 167 0.08 1.02 -15.39
N LYS A 168 -0.43 2.26 -15.33
CA LYS A 168 -1.86 2.60 -15.23
C LYS A 168 -2.49 2.85 -16.62
N SER A 169 -2.12 2.04 -17.62
CA SER A 169 -2.68 2.05 -18.99
C SER A 169 -2.45 3.30 -19.83
N GLY A 170 -1.53 4.16 -19.42
CA GLY A 170 -1.06 5.27 -20.22
C GLY A 170 -0.23 4.77 -21.41
N LEU A 171 -0.57 5.25 -22.60
CA LEU A 171 0.09 4.87 -23.85
C LEU A 171 1.08 5.96 -24.29
N MET A 172 0.66 7.21 -24.20
CA MET A 172 1.47 8.38 -24.58
C MET A 172 1.08 9.57 -23.71
N LYS A 173 2.06 10.40 -23.36
CA LYS A 173 1.84 11.69 -22.72
C LYS A 173 2.86 12.72 -23.19
N THR A 174 2.44 13.97 -23.21
CA THR A 174 3.29 15.12 -23.58
C THR A 174 2.96 16.28 -22.66
N VAL A 175 3.98 17.03 -22.27
CA VAL A 175 3.84 18.31 -21.55
C VAL A 175 4.51 19.39 -22.37
N LYS A 176 3.84 20.54 -22.50
CA LYS A 176 4.40 21.77 -23.05
C LYS A 176 4.23 22.87 -22.02
N GLU A 177 5.33 23.25 -21.38
CA GLU A 177 5.36 24.36 -20.41
C GLU A 177 4.93 25.66 -21.07
N VAL A 178 4.10 26.44 -20.38
CA VAL A 178 3.65 27.77 -20.84
C VAL A 178 4.36 28.84 -20.03
N ASN A 179 4.36 28.70 -18.71
CA ASN A 179 5.06 29.58 -17.77
C ASN A 179 5.33 28.81 -16.46
N SER A 180 5.72 29.50 -15.40
CA SER A 180 6.03 28.88 -14.11
C SER A 180 4.81 28.41 -13.31
N HIS A 181 3.58 28.65 -13.78
CA HIS A 181 2.31 28.31 -13.13
C HIS A 181 1.28 27.64 -14.06
N SER A 182 1.67 27.30 -15.29
CA SER A 182 0.82 26.55 -16.21
C SER A 182 1.57 25.77 -17.30
N PHE A 183 0.95 24.69 -17.76
CA PHE A 183 1.40 23.89 -18.91
C PHE A 183 0.24 23.25 -19.64
N TYR A 184 0.46 22.91 -20.91
CA TYR A 184 -0.43 22.03 -21.66
C TYR A 184 -0.05 20.57 -21.44
N TYR A 185 -1.05 19.73 -21.22
CA TYR A 185 -0.91 18.30 -20.97
C TYR A 185 -1.76 17.48 -21.94
N GLN A 186 -1.11 16.60 -22.70
CA GLN A 186 -1.78 15.61 -23.54
C GLN A 186 -1.57 14.23 -22.94
N SER A 187 -2.62 13.41 -22.90
CA SER A 187 -2.49 12.01 -22.52
C SER A 187 -3.43 11.09 -23.30
N LEU A 188 -2.87 9.98 -23.77
CA LEU A 188 -3.57 8.89 -24.44
C LEU A 188 -3.59 7.68 -23.52
N ARG A 189 -4.78 7.13 -23.23
CA ARG A 189 -4.95 6.02 -22.29
C ARG A 189 -5.84 4.92 -22.86
N ASP A 190 -5.49 3.68 -22.54
CA ASP A 190 -6.37 2.54 -22.75
C ASP A 190 -7.39 2.46 -21.60
N LEU A 191 -8.69 2.46 -21.97
CA LEU A 191 -9.81 2.35 -21.04
C LEU A 191 -9.97 0.95 -20.45
N LYS A 192 -9.23 -0.05 -20.96
CA LYS A 192 -9.24 -1.45 -20.51
C LYS A 192 -10.64 -2.08 -20.57
N VAL A 193 -11.39 -1.76 -21.63
CA VAL A 193 -12.70 -2.34 -21.94
C VAL A 193 -12.66 -2.90 -23.36
N SER A 194 -12.96 -4.20 -23.49
CA SER A 194 -12.97 -4.88 -24.78
C SER A 194 -13.95 -4.19 -25.74
N GLY A 195 -13.49 -3.86 -26.95
CA GLY A 195 -14.28 -3.19 -27.98
C GLY A 195 -14.34 -1.66 -27.87
N PHE A 196 -13.77 -1.04 -26.83
CA PHE A 196 -13.68 0.41 -26.71
C PHE A 196 -12.37 0.94 -27.30
N LYS A 197 -12.46 2.10 -27.95
CA LYS A 197 -11.28 2.86 -28.41
C LYS A 197 -10.56 3.50 -27.22
N GLN A 198 -9.30 3.86 -27.44
CA GLN A 198 -8.48 4.59 -26.46
C GLN A 198 -9.05 6.00 -26.24
N GLY A 199 -8.90 6.54 -25.04
CA GLY A 199 -9.28 7.92 -24.73
C GLY A 199 -8.09 8.86 -24.83
N GLU A 200 -8.27 10.00 -25.49
CA GLU A 200 -7.28 11.08 -25.57
C GLU A 200 -7.80 12.32 -24.83
N TRP A 201 -7.04 12.79 -23.83
CA TRP A 201 -7.28 14.00 -23.06
C TRP A 201 -6.25 15.08 -23.41
N ARG A 202 -6.70 16.33 -23.45
CA ARG A 202 -5.86 17.52 -23.66
C ARG A 202 -6.29 18.61 -22.71
N ASN A 203 -5.40 19.04 -21.84
CA ASN A 203 -5.72 20.00 -20.81
C ASN A 203 -4.75 21.17 -20.78
N LEU A 204 -5.26 22.37 -20.52
CA LEU A 204 -4.48 23.44 -19.89
C LEU A 204 -4.52 23.20 -18.39
N VAL A 205 -3.34 23.06 -17.79
CA VAL A 205 -3.15 22.89 -16.36
C VAL A 205 -2.64 24.19 -15.78
N VAL A 206 -3.32 24.74 -14.78
CA VAL A 206 -2.99 26.01 -14.14
C VAL A 206 -3.01 25.81 -12.64
N TRP A 207 -2.01 26.31 -11.93
CA TRP A 207 -2.04 26.32 -10.46
C TRP A 207 -1.88 27.72 -9.91
N LYS A 208 -2.43 27.91 -8.71
CA LYS A 208 -2.42 29.20 -8.01
C LYS A 208 -2.40 29.02 -6.51
N LYS A 209 -1.52 29.75 -5.84
CA LYS A 209 -1.56 29.94 -4.39
C LYS A 209 -2.53 31.07 -4.05
N GLU A 210 -3.44 30.81 -3.10
CA GLU A 210 -4.46 31.74 -2.62
C GLU A 210 -4.17 32.10 -1.16
N GLY A 211 -3.20 33.01 -0.98
CA GLY A 211 -2.66 33.34 0.34
C GLY A 211 -1.89 32.18 0.97
N GLU A 212 -1.63 32.26 2.28
CA GLU A 212 -0.68 31.36 2.95
C GLU A 212 -1.18 29.92 3.16
N ASN A 213 -2.49 29.72 3.13
CA ASN A 213 -3.13 28.49 3.63
C ASN A 213 -3.88 27.70 2.56
N LYS A 214 -3.94 28.20 1.32
CA LYS A 214 -4.70 27.56 0.25
C LYS A 214 -3.93 27.60 -1.07
N MET A 215 -4.03 26.53 -1.83
CA MET A 215 -3.51 26.42 -3.19
C MET A 215 -4.47 25.56 -4.01
N ILE A 216 -4.58 25.85 -5.29
CA ILE A 216 -5.39 25.08 -6.23
C ILE A 216 -4.59 24.71 -7.48
N VAL A 217 -4.90 23.55 -8.06
CA VAL A 217 -4.41 23.11 -9.38
C VAL A 217 -5.62 22.71 -10.20
N CYS A 218 -5.84 23.35 -11.34
CA CYS A 218 -7.00 23.16 -12.21
C CYS A 218 -6.56 22.59 -13.56
N TYR A 219 -7.34 21.65 -14.07
CA TYR A 219 -7.25 21.07 -15.40
C TYR A 219 -8.52 21.42 -16.15
N GLU A 220 -8.38 21.99 -17.33
CA GLU A 220 -9.50 22.24 -18.23
C GLU A 220 -9.14 21.86 -19.66
N ASP A 221 -10.11 21.35 -20.42
CA ASP A 221 -9.92 20.98 -21.81
C ASP A 221 -9.42 22.14 -22.69
N THR A 222 -8.57 21.81 -23.66
CA THR A 222 -8.02 22.79 -24.60
C THR A 222 -7.73 22.16 -25.96
N ASP A 223 -7.92 22.95 -27.02
CA ASP A 223 -7.56 22.61 -28.40
C ASP A 223 -6.25 23.28 -28.84
N ALA A 224 -5.55 23.97 -27.93
CA ALA A 224 -4.31 24.70 -28.25
C ALA A 224 -3.18 23.79 -28.80
N LEU A 225 -3.23 22.49 -28.51
CA LEU A 225 -2.26 21.50 -28.99
C LEU A 225 -2.59 20.92 -30.38
N ASP A 226 -3.76 21.20 -30.96
CA ASP A 226 -4.24 20.51 -32.18
C ASP A 226 -3.33 20.70 -33.40
N LYS A 227 -2.67 21.85 -33.52
CA LYS A 227 -1.77 22.14 -34.64
C LYS A 227 -0.43 21.42 -34.53
N GLU A 228 0.15 21.41 -33.33
CA GLU A 228 1.50 20.86 -33.08
C GLU A 228 1.46 19.34 -32.83
N HIS A 229 0.39 18.88 -32.19
CA HIS A 229 0.13 17.48 -31.88
C HIS A 229 -1.30 17.16 -32.34
N PRO A 230 -1.54 16.74 -33.58
CA PRO A 230 -2.87 16.35 -34.04
C PRO A 230 -3.45 15.20 -33.20
N ARG A 231 -4.78 15.15 -33.04
CA ARG A 231 -5.47 14.06 -32.33
C ARG A 231 -5.25 12.73 -33.05
N ASP A 232 -5.16 11.64 -32.28
CA ASP A 232 -5.10 10.31 -32.87
C ASP A 232 -6.48 10.00 -33.50
N PRO A 233 -6.56 9.78 -34.82
CA PRO A 233 -7.84 9.52 -35.50
C PRO A 233 -8.53 8.23 -35.02
N ASN A 234 -7.80 7.35 -34.33
CA ASN A 234 -8.32 6.11 -33.76
C ASN A 234 -8.71 6.23 -32.28
N ALA A 235 -8.42 7.37 -31.63
CA ALA A 235 -8.81 7.64 -30.26
C ALA A 235 -10.16 8.37 -30.17
N ILE A 236 -10.83 8.22 -29.03
CA ILE A 236 -11.99 9.03 -28.64
C ILE A 236 -11.47 10.29 -27.97
N ALA A 237 -11.93 11.45 -28.44
CA ALA A 237 -11.74 12.73 -27.78
C ALA A 237 -12.48 12.72 -26.45
N ALA A 238 -11.76 12.45 -25.36
CA ALA A 238 -12.30 12.55 -24.02
C ALA A 238 -12.16 13.98 -23.52
N SER A 239 -13.10 14.42 -22.68
CA SER A 239 -13.10 15.75 -22.09
C SER A 239 -13.20 15.63 -20.57
N GLY A 240 -12.59 16.55 -19.85
CA GLY A 240 -12.63 16.52 -18.41
C GLY A 240 -12.13 17.79 -17.76
N LEU A 241 -12.82 18.16 -16.68
CA LEU A 241 -12.37 19.16 -15.73
C LEU A 241 -11.91 18.43 -14.47
N SER A 242 -10.75 18.80 -13.95
CA SER A 242 -10.37 18.36 -12.62
C SER A 242 -9.71 19.46 -11.81
N ILE A 243 -9.89 19.42 -10.51
CA ILE A 243 -9.36 20.42 -9.60
C ILE A 243 -8.86 19.75 -8.33
N TRP A 244 -7.68 20.18 -7.91
CA TRP A 244 -7.09 19.87 -6.63
C TRP A 244 -7.12 21.12 -5.77
N GLU A 245 -7.66 20.99 -4.56
CA GLU A 245 -7.61 22.01 -3.52
C GLU A 245 -6.73 21.49 -2.39
N TYR A 246 -5.73 22.28 -2.04
CA TYR A 246 -4.81 22.02 -0.95
C TYR A 246 -5.04 23.07 0.13
N LYS A 247 -5.29 22.62 1.36
CA LYS A 247 -5.48 23.49 2.52
C LYS A 247 -4.50 23.11 3.62
N ARG A 248 -3.66 24.07 4.04
CA ARG A 248 -2.70 23.90 5.12
C ARG A 248 -3.43 23.60 6.44
N LEU A 249 -2.93 22.63 7.20
CA LEU A 249 -3.39 22.28 8.55
C LEU A 249 -2.26 22.47 9.57
N PRO A 250 -2.56 22.52 10.88
CA PRO A 250 -1.54 22.49 11.92
C PRO A 250 -0.63 21.27 11.78
N LYS A 251 0.66 21.48 12.04
CA LYS A 251 1.65 20.38 12.04
C LYS A 251 1.31 19.36 13.12
N VAL A 252 1.61 18.10 12.85
CA VAL A 252 1.50 16.99 13.82
C VAL A 252 2.89 16.42 14.02
N GLU A 253 3.40 16.41 15.26
CA GLU A 253 4.79 15.99 15.56
C GLU A 253 5.85 16.73 14.71
N GLY A 254 5.61 18.01 14.40
CA GLY A 254 6.49 18.81 13.53
C GLY A 254 6.36 18.52 12.02
N ILE A 255 5.58 17.50 11.65
CA ILE A 255 5.33 17.11 10.26
C ILE A 255 4.23 18.02 9.66
N PRO A 256 4.47 18.65 8.50
CA PRO A 256 3.43 19.37 7.77
C PRO A 256 2.21 18.50 7.49
N GLN A 257 1.02 19.09 7.61
CA GLN A 257 -0.24 18.42 7.29
C GLN A 257 -0.99 19.29 6.29
N THR A 258 -1.51 18.66 5.24
CA THR A 258 -2.32 19.33 4.22
C THR A 258 -3.57 18.52 3.96
N ARG A 259 -4.73 19.18 4.06
CA ARG A 259 -5.99 18.61 3.56
C ARG A 259 -6.02 18.76 2.06
N VAL A 260 -6.10 17.64 1.35
CA VAL A 260 -6.16 17.58 -0.10
C VAL A 260 -7.54 17.11 -0.50
N LYS A 261 -8.17 17.89 -1.37
CA LYS A 261 -9.44 17.55 -2.00
C LYS A 261 -9.23 17.52 -3.51
N TYR A 262 -9.60 16.40 -4.11
CA TYR A 262 -9.58 16.22 -5.55
C TYR A 262 -11.01 16.09 -6.05
N VAL A 263 -11.36 16.84 -7.09
CA VAL A 263 -12.65 16.75 -7.77
C VAL A 263 -12.39 16.54 -9.24
N GLY A 264 -12.96 15.48 -9.81
CA GLY A 264 -12.86 15.15 -11.23
C GLY A 264 -14.24 15.05 -11.84
N ARG A 265 -14.42 15.66 -13.01
CA ARG A 265 -15.60 15.53 -13.86
C ARG A 265 -15.15 15.17 -15.26
N ALA A 266 -15.50 13.99 -15.77
CA ALA A 266 -15.16 13.59 -17.14
C ALA A 266 -16.37 13.22 -17.99
N ASP A 267 -16.31 13.61 -19.26
CA ASP A 267 -17.08 13.04 -20.35
C ASP A 267 -16.17 12.08 -21.12
N VAL A 268 -16.53 10.80 -21.11
CA VAL A 268 -15.75 9.78 -21.83
C VAL A 268 -16.24 9.63 -23.27
N ALA A 269 -17.26 10.40 -23.67
CA ALA A 269 -17.90 10.42 -24.99
C ALA A 269 -18.40 9.05 -25.47
N GLY A 270 -19.71 8.94 -25.73
CA GLY A 270 -20.36 7.74 -26.25
C GLY A 270 -21.28 7.04 -25.26
N SER A 271 -21.87 5.92 -25.68
CA SER A 271 -22.78 5.10 -24.84
C SER A 271 -21.97 4.22 -23.91
N VAL A 272 -21.48 4.79 -22.80
CA VAL A 272 -20.68 4.09 -21.79
C VAL A 272 -21.60 3.51 -20.70
N PRO A 273 -21.69 2.18 -20.54
CA PRO A 273 -22.45 1.56 -19.45
C PRO A 273 -22.10 2.08 -18.05
N THR A 274 -23.10 2.17 -17.17
CA THR A 274 -22.95 2.67 -15.79
C THR A 274 -21.89 1.93 -14.97
N PHE A 275 -21.65 0.64 -15.21
CA PHE A 275 -20.59 -0.10 -14.50
C PHE A 275 -19.17 0.41 -14.84
N ILE A 276 -18.97 0.92 -16.07
CA ILE A 276 -17.70 1.53 -16.50
C ILE A 276 -17.55 2.89 -15.84
N MET A 277 -18.63 3.68 -15.83
CA MET A 277 -18.68 4.98 -15.13
C MET A 277 -18.33 4.83 -13.65
N ASN A 278 -18.88 3.82 -12.97
CA ASN A 278 -18.56 3.49 -11.58
C ASN A 278 -17.11 3.04 -11.36
N ARG A 279 -16.49 2.39 -12.35
CA ARG A 279 -15.08 1.98 -12.28
C ARG A 279 -14.16 3.19 -12.41
N LEU A 280 -14.43 4.08 -13.38
CA LEU A 280 -13.70 5.34 -13.56
C LEU A 280 -13.83 6.24 -12.33
N ALA A 281 -15.02 6.26 -11.71
CA ALA A 281 -15.25 7.00 -10.49
C ALA A 281 -14.33 6.56 -9.34
N LYS A 282 -14.02 5.26 -9.24
CA LYS A 282 -13.03 4.72 -8.29
C LYS A 282 -11.59 5.03 -8.69
N ASP A 283 -11.31 5.19 -9.98
CA ASP A 283 -9.98 5.58 -10.45
C ASP A 283 -9.62 7.01 -10.04
N TYR A 284 -10.59 7.91 -9.87
CA TYR A 284 -10.35 9.27 -9.32
C TYR A 284 -9.73 9.25 -7.92
N ALA A 285 -10.21 8.39 -7.03
CA ALA A 285 -9.64 8.27 -5.69
C ALA A 285 -8.20 7.73 -5.73
N LYS A 286 -7.80 6.97 -6.77
CA LYS A 286 -6.46 6.40 -6.86
C LYS A 286 -5.36 7.46 -6.96
N SER A 287 -5.61 8.59 -7.64
CA SER A 287 -4.62 9.66 -7.73
C SER A 287 -4.29 10.22 -6.35
N LEU A 288 -5.32 10.52 -5.54
CA LEU A 288 -5.13 10.99 -4.16
C LEU A 288 -4.55 9.91 -3.25
N ILE A 289 -4.96 8.64 -3.40
CA ILE A 289 -4.36 7.51 -2.67
C ILE A 289 -2.86 7.40 -2.98
N ASN A 290 -2.45 7.57 -4.23
CA ASN A 290 -1.06 7.50 -4.64
C ASN A 290 -0.24 8.62 -3.98
N MET A 291 -0.75 9.85 -4.01
CA MET A 291 -0.13 10.99 -3.32
C MET A 291 -0.02 10.72 -1.82
N ARG A 292 -1.12 10.32 -1.15
CA ARG A 292 -1.11 10.01 0.28
C ARG A 292 -0.06 8.97 0.64
N LYS A 293 0.11 7.93 -0.18
CA LYS A 293 1.13 6.88 0.04
C LYS A 293 2.56 7.39 -0.13
N ASN A 294 2.82 8.20 -1.17
CA ASN A 294 4.16 8.77 -1.41
C ASN A 294 4.60 9.71 -0.28
N PHE A 295 3.64 10.38 0.36
CA PHE A 295 3.89 11.27 1.50
C PHE A 295 3.50 10.64 2.84
N ASP A 296 3.39 9.32 2.96
CA ASP A 296 2.92 8.70 4.21
C ASP A 296 3.98 8.80 5.33
N LYS A 297 3.65 9.52 6.40
CA LYS A 297 4.44 9.61 7.65
C LYS A 297 3.70 9.01 8.84
N SER A 298 2.67 8.21 8.57
CA SER A 298 1.82 7.57 9.57
C SER A 298 2.61 6.81 10.64
N LEU A 299 3.70 6.13 10.25
CA LEU A 299 4.54 5.40 11.20
C LEU A 299 5.25 6.33 12.21
N GLU A 300 5.77 7.47 11.75
CA GLU A 300 6.47 8.45 12.60
C GLU A 300 5.49 9.08 13.60
N ILE A 301 4.35 9.55 13.08
CA ILE A 301 3.27 10.15 13.88
C ILE A 301 2.74 9.16 14.92
N ASP A 302 2.39 7.94 14.50
CA ASP A 302 1.81 6.95 15.40
C ASP A 302 2.84 6.48 16.45
N THR A 303 4.13 6.43 16.11
CA THR A 303 5.19 6.07 17.07
C THR A 303 5.35 7.14 18.15
N GLY A 304 5.38 8.42 17.77
CA GLY A 304 5.43 9.53 18.73
C GLY A 304 4.24 9.50 19.69
N ARG A 305 3.02 9.42 19.15
CA ARG A 305 1.79 9.35 19.96
C ARG A 305 1.74 8.12 20.87
N ARG A 306 2.13 6.94 20.38
CA ARG A 306 2.18 5.73 21.23
C ARG A 306 3.18 5.91 22.37
N ALA A 307 4.34 6.51 22.13
CA ALA A 307 5.32 6.76 23.18
C ALA A 307 4.76 7.68 24.28
N GLU A 308 3.99 8.71 23.93
CA GLU A 308 3.30 9.56 24.89
C GLU A 308 2.24 8.80 25.69
N ILE A 309 1.41 7.99 25.03
CA ILE A 309 0.40 7.17 25.69
C ILE A 309 1.06 6.16 26.64
N VAL A 310 2.16 5.53 26.24
CA VAL A 310 2.93 4.63 27.12
C VAL A 310 3.41 5.35 28.38
N LYS A 311 3.85 6.62 28.28
CA LYS A 311 4.22 7.42 29.45
C LYS A 311 3.02 7.63 30.39
N LYS A 312 1.84 7.94 29.84
CA LYS A 312 0.59 8.10 30.63
C LYS A 312 0.20 6.80 31.33
N ILE A 313 0.16 5.67 30.62
CA ILE A 313 -0.16 4.35 31.19
C ILE A 313 0.79 3.99 32.35
N LYS A 314 2.07 4.39 32.29
CA LYS A 314 3.04 4.13 33.37
C LYS A 314 2.82 5.01 34.61
N GLN A 315 2.17 6.15 34.47
CA GLN A 315 1.97 7.14 35.53
C GLN A 315 0.62 6.99 36.24
N GLU A 316 -0.35 6.33 35.62
CA GLU A 316 -1.68 6.12 36.21
C GLU A 316 -1.72 4.90 37.15
N GLU A 317 -2.16 5.12 38.39
CA GLU A 317 -2.63 4.08 39.31
C GLU A 317 -4.14 3.89 39.11
N GLU A 318 -4.59 2.62 39.09
CA GLU A 318 -5.96 2.13 38.84
C GLU A 318 -7.06 3.18 38.53
N SER A 319 -7.48 3.25 37.27
CA SER A 319 -8.65 4.05 36.87
C SER A 319 -9.70 3.18 36.16
N GLY A 320 -10.60 2.57 36.93
CA GLY A 320 -11.76 1.87 36.36
C GLY A 320 -12.76 1.32 37.38
N GLY A 321 -14.05 1.45 37.08
CA GLY A 321 -15.14 0.89 37.89
C GLY A 321 -15.11 -0.64 37.85
N ALA A 322 -15.20 -1.29 39.03
CA ALA A 322 -15.10 -2.75 39.13
C ALA A 322 -16.16 -3.51 38.30
N GLU A 323 -17.34 -2.91 38.12
CA GLU A 323 -18.48 -3.52 37.40
C GLU A 323 -18.23 -3.66 35.89
N ALA A 324 -17.65 -2.63 35.26
CA ALA A 324 -17.33 -2.67 33.83
C ALA A 324 -16.27 -3.73 33.51
N LEU A 325 -15.25 -3.86 34.36
CA LEU A 325 -14.23 -4.91 34.20
C LEU A 325 -14.86 -6.31 34.19
N VAL A 326 -15.84 -6.55 35.07
CA VAL A 326 -16.56 -7.84 35.12
C VAL A 326 -17.28 -8.11 33.80
N GLN A 327 -17.94 -7.10 33.20
CA GLN A 327 -18.62 -7.26 31.91
C GLN A 327 -17.65 -7.61 30.77
N PHE A 328 -16.45 -7.02 30.73
CA PHE A 328 -15.45 -7.34 29.70
C PHE A 328 -14.75 -8.68 29.95
N GLU A 329 -14.46 -9.01 31.21
CA GLU A 329 -13.94 -10.33 31.56
C GLU A 329 -14.89 -11.45 31.12
N ALA A 330 -16.21 -11.22 31.23
CA ALA A 330 -17.23 -12.16 30.78
C ALA A 330 -17.21 -12.44 29.27
N LEU A 331 -16.61 -11.56 28.43
CA LEU A 331 -16.45 -11.83 26.99
C LEU A 331 -15.43 -12.94 26.72
N PHE A 332 -14.49 -13.20 27.63
CA PHE A 332 -13.48 -14.24 27.49
C PHE A 332 -13.95 -15.62 27.98
N GLU A 333 -15.10 -15.69 28.65
CA GLU A 333 -15.67 -16.96 29.09
C GLU A 333 -16.07 -17.83 27.90
N GLU A 334 -15.84 -19.14 28.03
CA GLU A 334 -16.21 -20.10 27.00
C GLU A 334 -17.74 -20.14 26.84
N LYS A 335 -18.23 -19.96 25.61
CA LYS A 335 -19.66 -20.08 25.31
C LYS A 335 -19.96 -21.42 24.64
N LYS A 336 -21.17 -21.90 24.81
CA LYS A 336 -21.63 -23.15 24.21
C LYS A 336 -21.77 -23.02 22.68
N GLY A 337 -21.14 -23.92 21.92
CA GLY A 337 -21.23 -23.93 20.46
C GLY A 337 -20.11 -23.16 19.75
N TRP A 338 -19.00 -22.91 20.45
CA TRP A 338 -17.79 -22.38 19.85
C TRP A 338 -17.24 -23.36 18.80
N GLU A 339 -16.94 -22.83 17.63
CA GLU A 339 -16.32 -23.53 16.53
C GLU A 339 -15.01 -22.85 16.15
N ARG A 340 -14.07 -23.62 15.58
CA ARG A 340 -12.85 -23.03 15.03
C ARG A 340 -13.23 -22.22 13.78
N PRO A 341 -12.82 -20.94 13.68
CA PRO A 341 -13.07 -20.14 12.50
C PRO A 341 -12.27 -20.68 11.31
N SER A 342 -12.52 -20.14 10.11
CA SER A 342 -11.90 -20.65 8.87
C SER A 342 -10.37 -20.83 8.97
N ARG A 343 -9.76 -21.65 8.09
CA ARG A 343 -8.29 -21.85 8.02
C ARG A 343 -7.48 -20.56 7.98
N LYS A 344 -8.11 -19.43 7.63
CA LYS A 344 -7.48 -18.12 7.68
C LYS A 344 -6.94 -17.81 9.08
N PHE A 345 -7.54 -18.29 10.16
CA PHE A 345 -7.07 -18.03 11.54
C PHE A 345 -6.09 -19.08 12.08
N GLU A 346 -5.36 -19.82 11.24
CA GLU A 346 -4.37 -20.82 11.70
C GLU A 346 -3.29 -20.22 12.65
N LEU A 347 -3.11 -18.90 12.59
CA LEU A 347 -2.12 -18.11 13.34
C LEU A 347 -2.48 -17.80 14.79
N ALA A 348 -3.77 -17.70 15.09
CA ALA A 348 -4.24 -17.31 16.40
C ALA A 348 -5.11 -18.44 16.94
N ASP A 349 -4.97 -18.75 18.23
CA ASP A 349 -5.94 -19.65 18.86
C ASP A 349 -7.27 -18.91 18.93
N SER A 350 -8.14 -19.23 17.98
CA SER A 350 -9.33 -18.46 17.67
C SER A 350 -10.55 -19.36 17.68
N LYS A 351 -11.66 -18.82 18.16
CA LYS A 351 -12.92 -19.51 18.28
C LYS A 351 -14.05 -18.51 18.00
N VAL A 352 -15.11 -18.97 17.33
CA VAL A 352 -16.24 -18.14 16.91
C VAL A 352 -17.56 -18.84 17.21
N GLN A 353 -18.59 -18.05 17.47
CA GLN A 353 -19.97 -18.47 17.54
C GLN A 353 -20.85 -17.43 16.84
N ALA A 354 -21.86 -17.88 16.10
CA ALA A 354 -22.84 -17.01 15.46
C ALA A 354 -24.23 -17.63 15.56
N ASN A 355 -25.18 -16.84 16.07
CA ASN A 355 -26.57 -17.20 16.27
C ASN A 355 -27.45 -16.43 15.27
N VAL A 356 -28.48 -17.10 14.74
CA VAL A 356 -29.47 -16.47 13.84
C VAL A 356 -30.43 -15.58 14.63
N VAL A 357 -30.87 -16.06 15.80
CA VAL A 357 -31.81 -15.33 16.67
C VAL A 357 -31.09 -14.14 17.29
N GLY A 358 -31.63 -12.94 17.03
CA GLY A 358 -31.05 -11.66 17.48
C GLY A 358 -29.82 -11.19 16.68
N GLY A 359 -29.36 -11.95 15.68
CA GLY A 359 -28.19 -11.55 14.87
C GLY A 359 -26.89 -11.42 15.69
N LYS A 360 -26.75 -12.21 16.76
CA LYS A 360 -25.62 -12.12 17.71
C LYS A 360 -24.50 -13.10 17.41
N GLY A 361 -23.27 -12.65 17.58
CA GLY A 361 -22.07 -13.49 17.46
C GLY A 361 -21.00 -13.12 18.48
N TRP A 362 -20.20 -14.11 18.85
CA TRP A 362 -19.08 -13.97 19.76
C TRP A 362 -17.82 -14.50 19.11
N GLY A 363 -16.71 -13.83 19.34
CA GLY A 363 -15.40 -14.26 18.89
C GLY A 363 -14.38 -14.12 20.00
N SER A 364 -13.41 -15.01 20.02
CA SER A 364 -12.17 -14.81 20.78
C SER A 364 -10.98 -15.29 19.97
N ALA A 365 -9.85 -14.60 20.14
CA ALA A 365 -8.58 -14.96 19.56
C ALA A 365 -7.43 -14.62 20.51
N SER A 366 -6.39 -15.43 20.53
CA SER A 366 -5.17 -15.11 21.27
C SER A 366 -3.90 -15.37 20.46
N MET A 367 -2.89 -14.53 20.67
CA MET A 367 -1.61 -14.60 19.97
C MET A 367 -0.52 -13.82 20.71
N ASN A 368 0.74 -14.17 20.46
CA ASN A 368 1.88 -13.42 20.99
C ASN A 368 2.27 -12.30 20.01
N VAL A 369 2.49 -11.09 20.53
CA VAL A 369 2.87 -9.90 19.79
C VAL A 369 4.28 -9.46 20.19
N ARG A 370 5.11 -9.07 19.21
CA ARG A 370 6.48 -8.57 19.41
C ARG A 370 6.52 -7.10 19.84
N ALA A 371 5.81 -6.79 20.91
CA ALA A 371 5.88 -5.52 21.59
C ALA A 371 5.40 -5.67 23.04
N GLU A 372 5.73 -4.70 23.89
CA GLU A 372 5.26 -4.65 25.28
C GLU A 372 4.11 -3.65 25.43
N MET A 373 4.28 -2.60 26.23
CA MET A 373 3.24 -1.60 26.51
C MET A 373 2.76 -0.84 25.27
N GLU A 374 3.54 -0.83 24.19
CA GLU A 374 3.12 -0.22 22.93
C GLU A 374 1.87 -0.88 22.34
N VAL A 375 1.61 -2.16 22.64
CA VAL A 375 0.38 -2.84 22.21
C VAL A 375 -0.84 -2.18 22.86
N ALA A 376 -0.76 -1.87 24.16
CA ALA A 376 -1.82 -1.15 24.86
C ALA A 376 -2.03 0.24 24.26
N ALA A 377 -0.93 0.98 24.03
CA ALA A 377 -0.98 2.30 23.45
C ALA A 377 -1.54 2.31 22.01
N PHE A 378 -1.31 1.26 21.23
CA PHE A 378 -1.88 1.10 19.89
C PHE A 378 -3.41 1.00 19.93
N PHE A 379 -3.97 0.22 20.87
CA PHE A 379 -5.41 0.11 21.02
C PHE A 379 -6.05 1.34 21.66
N TRP A 380 -5.30 2.06 22.50
CA TRP A 380 -5.73 3.31 23.12
C TRP A 380 -5.71 4.50 22.15
N ASN A 381 -4.82 4.48 21.15
CA ASN A 381 -4.72 5.53 20.14
C ASN A 381 -5.78 5.31 19.05
N PHE A 382 -7.03 5.68 19.33
CA PHE A 382 -8.13 5.57 18.36
C PHE A 382 -7.93 6.40 17.08
N GLY A 383 -7.12 7.46 17.16
CA GLY A 383 -6.69 8.25 16.00
C GLY A 383 -5.42 7.75 15.31
N SER A 384 -4.90 6.58 15.71
CA SER A 384 -3.79 5.93 15.01
C SER A 384 -4.23 5.55 13.61
N ARG A 385 -3.42 5.94 12.63
CA ARG A 385 -3.69 5.61 11.23
C ARG A 385 -3.47 4.13 10.96
N ALA A 386 -2.47 3.52 11.61
CA ALA A 386 -2.29 2.08 11.57
C ALA A 386 -3.50 1.33 12.18
N ASN A 387 -4.09 1.85 13.25
CA ASN A 387 -5.32 1.28 13.83
C ASN A 387 -6.51 1.42 12.88
N ILE A 388 -6.69 2.59 12.25
CA ILE A 388 -7.74 2.82 11.23
C ILE A 388 -7.55 1.88 10.02
N GLU A 389 -6.32 1.70 9.55
CA GLU A 389 -6.01 0.78 8.44
C GLU A 389 -6.34 -0.68 8.78
N ILE A 390 -6.07 -1.12 10.01
CA ILE A 390 -6.27 -2.50 10.48
C ILE A 390 -7.74 -2.77 10.82
N SER A 391 -8.38 -1.90 11.60
CA SER A 391 -9.80 -2.04 11.98
C SER A 391 -10.73 -1.82 10.78
N ARG A 392 -10.30 -1.03 9.80
CA ARG A 392 -11.08 -0.66 8.60
C ARG A 392 -12.37 0.08 8.96
N ASP A 393 -12.35 0.81 10.06
CA ASP A 393 -13.45 1.65 10.51
C ASP A 393 -13.46 2.93 9.67
N VAL A 394 -14.59 3.20 9.02
CA VAL A 394 -14.73 4.26 8.00
C VAL A 394 -15.05 5.61 8.62
N GLU A 395 -15.84 5.61 9.70
CA GLU A 395 -16.20 6.81 10.46
C GLU A 395 -16.29 6.43 11.95
N ARG A 396 -15.52 7.11 12.79
CA ARG A 396 -15.72 7.14 14.25
C ARG A 396 -16.09 8.58 14.61
N THR A 397 -17.35 8.93 14.45
CA THR A 397 -17.89 10.21 14.93
C THR A 397 -18.21 10.07 16.41
N GLY A 398 -17.36 10.63 17.25
CA GLY A 398 -17.59 10.71 18.69
C GLY A 398 -16.79 11.87 19.25
N ALA A 399 -17.47 12.82 19.87
CA ALA A 399 -16.81 13.86 20.65
C ALA A 399 -15.84 13.19 21.65
N PRO A 400 -14.62 13.72 21.88
CA PRO A 400 -13.64 13.14 22.79
C PRO A 400 -14.08 13.04 24.27
N SER A 401 -15.35 13.33 24.60
CA SER A 401 -15.80 13.59 25.97
C SER A 401 -17.08 12.88 26.39
N GLN A 402 -17.78 12.13 25.54
CA GLN A 402 -19.01 11.44 25.95
C GLN A 402 -19.18 10.11 25.19
N GLN A 403 -18.66 9.03 25.80
CA GLN A 403 -18.96 7.58 25.57
C GLN A 403 -17.74 6.63 25.51
N TYR A 404 -16.56 7.02 25.97
CA TYR A 404 -15.43 6.09 26.11
C TYR A 404 -14.70 6.32 27.42
N ASP A 405 -15.24 5.77 28.50
CA ASP A 405 -14.46 5.62 29.73
C ASP A 405 -13.38 4.56 29.44
N ASN A 406 -12.19 5.03 29.08
CA ASN A 406 -11.04 4.20 28.82
C ASN A 406 -10.59 3.57 30.15
N TRP A 407 -10.98 2.32 30.40
CA TRP A 407 -10.64 1.62 31.63
C TRP A 407 -9.37 0.81 31.47
N ALA A 408 -8.26 1.27 32.06
CA ALA A 408 -7.10 0.43 32.34
C ALA A 408 -7.15 0.00 33.81
N LYS A 409 -7.28 -1.30 34.09
CA LYS A 409 -7.09 -1.83 35.44
C LYS A 409 -5.80 -2.63 35.53
N ASN A 410 -4.84 -2.11 36.29
CA ASN A 410 -3.60 -2.80 36.65
C ASN A 410 -3.89 -3.85 37.73
N SER A 411 -4.28 -5.06 37.34
CA SER A 411 -4.45 -6.13 38.32
C SER A 411 -3.13 -6.84 38.63
N GLY A 412 -2.64 -6.71 39.88
CA GLY A 412 -1.66 -7.63 40.47
C GLY A 412 -0.47 -6.97 41.21
N LYS A 413 -0.24 -7.40 42.47
CA LYS A 413 0.92 -7.06 43.32
C LYS A 413 2.24 -7.73 42.88
N ASP A 414 2.19 -8.63 41.90
CA ASP A 414 3.38 -9.26 41.31
C ASP A 414 3.79 -8.48 40.06
N GLU A 415 5.01 -7.94 40.06
CA GLU A 415 5.61 -7.16 38.98
C GLU A 415 5.60 -7.88 37.60
N TYR A 416 5.39 -9.21 37.63
CA TYR A 416 5.39 -10.12 36.48
C TYR A 416 4.00 -10.49 35.92
N LYS A 417 2.87 -10.07 36.52
CA LYS A 417 1.50 -10.46 36.11
C LYS A 417 0.57 -9.30 35.72
N ARG A 418 1.12 -8.15 35.30
CA ARG A 418 0.30 -7.00 34.89
C ARG A 418 -0.56 -7.34 33.66
N ALA A 419 -1.87 -7.41 33.84
CA ALA A 419 -2.84 -7.53 32.77
C ALA A 419 -3.45 -6.15 32.47
N ILE A 420 -3.38 -5.68 31.22
CA ILE A 420 -4.10 -4.46 30.78
C ILE A 420 -5.33 -4.92 30.02
N VAL A 421 -6.51 -4.48 30.47
CA VAL A 421 -7.75 -4.63 29.71
C VAL A 421 -8.02 -3.33 28.95
N VAL A 422 -8.26 -3.42 27.64
CA VAL A 422 -8.75 -2.29 26.82
C VAL A 422 -10.09 -2.68 26.26
N ALA A 423 -11.08 -1.80 26.40
CA ALA A 423 -12.45 -2.06 25.99
C ALA A 423 -12.97 -0.97 25.05
N ARG A 424 -13.76 -1.36 24.06
CA ARG A 424 -14.54 -0.44 23.22
C ARG A 424 -15.95 -0.98 23.00
N GLY A 425 -16.94 -0.10 23.06
CA GLY A 425 -18.31 -0.36 22.62
C GLY A 425 -18.70 0.66 21.56
N SER A 426 -19.32 0.24 20.47
CA SER A 426 -19.81 1.17 19.46
C SER A 426 -21.23 0.82 19.03
N VAL A 427 -22.02 1.88 18.75
CA VAL A 427 -23.35 1.79 18.16
C VAL A 427 -23.32 2.57 16.86
N ILE A 428 -23.48 1.88 15.73
CA ILE A 428 -23.50 2.52 14.41
C ILE A 428 -24.93 3.00 14.15
N VAL A 429 -25.18 4.32 14.24
CA VAL A 429 -26.52 4.93 14.13
C VAL A 429 -26.69 5.75 12.84
N ARG A 430 -27.75 5.39 12.09
CA ARG A 430 -28.43 5.98 10.92
C ARG A 430 -27.73 7.03 10.03
N ASN A 431 -27.67 6.65 8.75
CA ASN A 431 -28.41 7.35 7.68
C ASN A 431 -29.24 6.33 6.86
N ALA A 432 -30.14 6.78 5.97
CA ALA A 432 -31.29 6.06 5.39
C ALA A 432 -31.07 4.67 4.72
N SER A 433 -29.85 4.13 4.68
CA SER A 433 -29.50 2.90 3.95
C SER A 433 -28.62 1.89 4.73
N VAL A 434 -28.50 1.98 6.06
CA VAL A 434 -27.60 1.11 6.88
C VAL A 434 -28.33 0.53 8.11
N MET A 435 -28.08 -0.75 8.45
CA MET A 435 -28.62 -1.44 9.64
C MET A 435 -27.89 -1.02 10.93
N GLU A 436 -28.60 -0.93 12.06
CA GLU A 436 -27.98 -0.73 13.39
C GLU A 436 -27.18 -1.98 13.77
N ALA A 437 -25.91 -1.79 14.11
CA ALA A 437 -25.06 -2.82 14.66
C ALA A 437 -24.44 -2.33 15.96
N ARG A 438 -24.31 -3.25 16.92
CA ARG A 438 -23.58 -3.03 18.18
C ARG A 438 -22.39 -3.96 18.23
N GLU A 439 -21.25 -3.43 18.64
CA GLU A 439 -20.09 -4.24 19.00
C GLU A 439 -19.64 -3.92 20.42
N THR A 440 -19.17 -4.95 21.11
CA THR A 440 -18.42 -4.83 22.36
C THR A 440 -17.14 -5.63 22.20
N VAL A 441 -16.00 -4.99 22.42
CA VAL A 441 -14.68 -5.61 22.27
C VAL A 441 -13.92 -5.44 23.58
N ALA A 442 -13.29 -6.52 24.03
CA ALA A 442 -12.35 -6.53 25.14
C ALA A 442 -11.01 -7.10 24.69
N ILE A 443 -9.94 -6.48 25.16
CA ILE A 443 -8.57 -6.85 24.83
C ILE A 443 -7.82 -7.03 26.13
N ARG A 444 -7.21 -8.19 26.33
CA ARG A 444 -6.39 -8.51 27.50
C ARG A 444 -4.94 -8.66 27.06
N LEU A 445 -4.06 -7.93 27.72
CA LEU A 445 -2.63 -7.93 27.43
C LEU A 445 -1.88 -8.51 28.62
N ARG A 446 -1.11 -9.58 28.41
CA ARG A 446 -0.25 -10.16 29.45
C ARG A 446 1.20 -10.09 29.00
N ARG A 447 2.04 -9.38 29.77
CA ARG A 447 3.47 -9.30 29.47
C ARG A 447 4.10 -10.71 29.55
N LEU A 448 4.91 -11.05 28.56
CA LEU A 448 5.69 -12.30 28.55
C LEU A 448 7.19 -12.05 28.82
N GLY A 449 7.64 -10.80 28.73
CA GLY A 449 9.05 -10.42 28.80
C GLY A 449 9.75 -10.51 27.44
N GLY A 450 11.00 -10.04 27.36
CA GLY A 450 11.80 -10.11 26.13
C GLY A 450 11.23 -9.33 24.94
N GLY A 451 10.47 -8.25 25.19
CA GLY A 451 9.82 -7.49 24.13
C GLY A 451 8.54 -8.14 23.60
N ARG A 452 7.88 -9.00 24.39
CA ARG A 452 6.69 -9.76 23.97
C ARG A 452 5.51 -9.61 24.94
N THR A 453 4.31 -9.66 24.37
CA THR A 453 3.03 -9.63 25.08
C THR A 453 2.09 -10.66 24.49
N LYS A 454 1.42 -11.44 25.34
CA LYS A 454 0.26 -12.22 24.92
C LYS A 454 -0.93 -11.27 24.81
N LEU A 455 -1.47 -11.17 23.61
CA LEU A 455 -2.66 -10.42 23.27
C LEU A 455 -3.82 -11.40 23.19
N GLU A 456 -4.88 -11.17 23.95
CA GLU A 456 -6.13 -11.92 23.91
C GLU A 456 -7.23 -10.92 23.54
N PHE A 457 -8.00 -11.22 22.51
CA PHE A 457 -9.05 -10.36 21.95
C PHE A 457 -10.36 -11.12 22.05
N ALA A 458 -11.41 -10.49 22.56
CA ALA A 458 -12.76 -11.03 22.58
C ALA A 458 -13.75 -9.98 22.09
N CYS A 459 -14.78 -10.41 21.35
CA CYS A 459 -15.83 -9.53 20.90
C CYS A 459 -17.22 -10.17 20.97
N GLU A 460 -18.23 -9.34 21.19
CA GLU A 460 -19.64 -9.60 20.93
C GLU A 460 -20.12 -8.63 19.86
N ILE A 461 -20.83 -9.15 18.86
CA ILE A 461 -21.39 -8.39 17.75
C ILE A 461 -22.88 -8.70 17.65
N GLU A 462 -23.69 -7.67 17.53
CA GLU A 462 -25.12 -7.75 17.31
C GLU A 462 -25.48 -6.95 16.05
N LEU A 463 -25.88 -7.66 14.99
CA LEU A 463 -26.29 -7.05 13.70
C LEU A 463 -27.80 -6.82 13.60
N GLY A 464 -28.56 -7.15 14.65
CA GLY A 464 -30.02 -7.03 14.70
C GLY A 464 -30.80 -8.17 14.00
N PHE A 465 -32.12 -8.13 14.14
CA PHE A 465 -33.03 -9.12 13.56
C PHE A 465 -32.98 -9.12 12.03
N GLY A 466 -32.90 -10.32 11.43
CA GLY A 466 -32.83 -10.51 9.98
C GLY A 466 -31.40 -10.74 9.44
N ALA A 467 -30.36 -10.53 10.25
CA ALA A 467 -29.00 -10.88 9.88
C ALA A 467 -28.82 -12.41 9.78
N SER A 468 -28.32 -12.90 8.65
CA SER A 468 -28.02 -14.33 8.51
C SER A 468 -26.86 -14.75 9.41
N ARG A 469 -26.85 -16.02 9.87
CA ARG A 469 -25.71 -16.61 10.60
C ARG A 469 -24.39 -16.40 9.87
N ARG A 470 -24.40 -16.47 8.53
CA ARG A 470 -23.22 -16.26 7.69
C ARG A 470 -22.72 -14.82 7.74
N ALA A 471 -23.63 -13.84 7.74
CA ALA A 471 -23.27 -12.43 7.88
C ALA A 471 -22.68 -12.16 9.27
N VAL A 472 -23.36 -12.62 10.34
CA VAL A 472 -22.86 -12.48 11.73
C VAL A 472 -21.47 -13.11 11.87
N LYS A 473 -21.29 -14.36 11.43
CA LYS A 473 -19.99 -15.04 11.45
C LYS A 473 -18.92 -14.28 10.66
N HIS A 474 -19.27 -13.72 9.51
CA HIS A 474 -18.35 -12.93 8.69
C HIS A 474 -17.84 -11.70 9.43
N PHE A 475 -18.73 -10.96 10.11
CA PHE A 475 -18.34 -9.81 10.92
C PHE A 475 -17.48 -10.20 12.11
N VAL A 476 -17.83 -11.27 12.85
CA VAL A 476 -16.97 -11.75 13.95
C VAL A 476 -15.59 -12.14 13.45
N GLU A 477 -15.50 -12.93 12.38
CA GLU A 477 -14.21 -13.28 11.76
C GLU A 477 -13.43 -12.03 11.29
N ARG A 478 -14.12 -10.98 10.82
CA ARG A 478 -13.46 -9.71 10.46
C ARG A 478 -12.77 -9.08 11.68
N HIS A 479 -13.43 -9.01 12.84
CA HIS A 479 -12.81 -8.46 14.05
C HIS A 479 -11.70 -9.35 14.60
N LEU A 480 -11.87 -10.67 14.58
CA LEU A 480 -10.80 -11.59 14.96
C LEU A 480 -9.57 -11.47 14.06
N ARG A 481 -9.68 -10.87 12.86
CA ARG A 481 -8.52 -10.62 12.01
C ARG A 481 -7.66 -9.47 12.53
N GLU A 482 -8.24 -8.51 13.27
CA GLU A 482 -7.51 -7.36 13.81
C GLU A 482 -6.29 -7.81 14.61
N ILE A 483 -6.43 -8.84 15.46
CA ILE A 483 -5.32 -9.36 16.27
C ILE A 483 -4.13 -9.83 15.42
N ILE A 484 -4.42 -10.44 14.27
CA ILE A 484 -3.42 -11.00 13.35
C ILE A 484 -2.68 -9.87 12.65
N GLU A 485 -3.42 -8.89 12.17
CA GLU A 485 -2.85 -7.70 11.53
C GLU A 485 -2.05 -6.84 12.53
N VAL A 486 -2.47 -6.77 13.80
CA VAL A 486 -1.71 -6.10 14.88
C VAL A 486 -0.39 -6.81 15.16
N SER A 487 -0.36 -8.15 15.21
CA SER A 487 0.92 -8.86 15.38
C SER A 487 1.84 -8.65 14.18
N ILE A 488 1.31 -8.68 12.96
CA ILE A 488 2.08 -8.39 11.75
C ILE A 488 2.64 -6.97 11.80
N TYR A 489 1.82 -6.00 12.21
CA TYR A 489 2.23 -4.61 12.37
C TYR A 489 3.43 -4.49 13.31
N PHE A 490 3.32 -5.01 14.54
CA PHE A 490 4.42 -4.94 15.50
C PHE A 490 5.64 -5.77 15.09
N GLN A 491 5.45 -6.91 14.42
CA GLN A 491 6.56 -7.69 13.86
C GLN A 491 7.39 -6.86 12.87
N ARG A 492 6.73 -6.09 11.99
CA ARG A 492 7.40 -5.22 11.00
C ARG A 492 8.19 -4.07 11.62
N LEU A 493 7.88 -3.69 12.86
CA LEU A 493 8.61 -2.65 13.60
C LEU A 493 9.90 -3.17 14.25
N VAL A 494 10.01 -4.50 14.44
CA VAL A 494 11.19 -5.11 15.05
C VAL A 494 12.41 -4.88 14.14
N PRO A 495 13.55 -4.38 14.67
CA PRO A 495 14.75 -4.19 13.87
C PRO A 495 15.47 -5.52 13.59
N LEU A 496 16.17 -5.61 12.46
CA LEU A 496 16.84 -6.84 12.00
C LEU A 496 17.73 -7.49 13.06
N ARG A 497 18.51 -6.70 13.80
CA ARG A 497 19.44 -7.19 14.85
C ARG A 497 18.77 -8.00 15.97
N VAL A 498 17.44 -7.90 16.11
CA VAL A 498 16.66 -8.58 17.16
C VAL A 498 15.95 -9.83 16.59
N TYR A 499 16.02 -10.06 15.28
CA TYR A 499 15.36 -11.20 14.64
C TYR A 499 16.05 -12.50 15.05
N GLY A 500 15.24 -13.46 15.50
CA GLY A 500 15.66 -14.82 15.78
C GLY A 500 14.83 -15.85 15.00
N VAL A 501 15.06 -17.12 15.32
CA VAL A 501 14.31 -18.26 14.75
C VAL A 501 12.81 -18.13 15.01
N GLU A 502 12.41 -17.53 16.13
CA GLU A 502 11.00 -17.42 16.51
C GLU A 502 10.23 -16.40 15.64
N ASP A 503 10.92 -15.38 15.11
CA ASP A 503 10.32 -14.39 14.21
C ASP A 503 10.00 -14.98 12.82
N SER A 504 10.72 -16.04 12.44
CA SER A 504 10.57 -16.70 11.14
C SER A 504 9.15 -17.19 10.84
N VAL A 505 8.45 -17.65 11.87
CA VAL A 505 7.07 -18.12 11.79
C VAL A 505 6.15 -16.95 11.43
N ALA A 506 6.24 -15.84 12.17
CA ALA A 506 5.44 -14.64 11.91
C ALA A 506 5.66 -14.08 10.49
N LEU A 507 6.91 -14.06 10.03
CA LEU A 507 7.28 -13.63 8.67
C LEU A 507 6.70 -14.52 7.58
N ALA A 508 6.86 -15.84 7.73
CA ALA A 508 6.32 -16.81 6.79
C ALA A 508 4.79 -16.71 6.70
N HIS A 509 4.15 -16.50 7.84
CA HIS A 509 2.71 -16.36 7.92
C HIS A 509 2.17 -15.06 7.31
N ASP A 510 2.87 -13.93 7.46
CA ASP A 510 2.54 -12.71 6.73
C ASP A 510 2.45 -13.02 5.24
N LEU A 511 3.46 -13.67 4.67
CA LEU A 511 3.48 -14.04 3.25
C LEU A 511 2.42 -15.09 2.84
N LEU A 512 2.13 -16.09 3.68
CA LEU A 512 1.16 -17.15 3.38
C LEU A 512 -0.31 -16.74 3.52
N TRP A 513 -0.61 -15.63 4.21
CA TRP A 513 -1.97 -15.24 4.54
C TRP A 513 -2.84 -14.86 3.34
N MET A 514 -2.24 -14.54 2.18
CA MET A 514 -3.00 -14.29 0.95
C MET A 514 -3.15 -15.54 0.09
N ALA A 515 -4.18 -15.51 -0.77
CA ALA A 515 -4.30 -16.45 -1.88
C ALA A 515 -2.98 -16.48 -2.69
N PRO A 516 -2.56 -17.64 -3.23
CA PRO A 516 -1.28 -17.81 -3.92
C PRO A 516 -0.95 -16.71 -4.93
N LYS A 517 -1.91 -16.33 -5.78
CA LYS A 517 -1.75 -15.29 -6.81
C LYS A 517 -1.42 -13.89 -6.26
N LYS A 518 -1.69 -13.63 -4.98
CA LYS A 518 -1.46 -12.35 -4.31
C LYS A 518 -0.26 -12.40 -3.35
N ARG A 519 0.49 -13.51 -3.30
CA ARG A 519 1.65 -13.64 -2.40
C ARG A 519 2.84 -12.78 -2.84
N VAL A 520 3.03 -12.59 -4.15
CA VAL A 520 4.07 -11.70 -4.70
C VAL A 520 3.73 -10.23 -4.43
N GLU A 521 2.51 -9.79 -4.74
CA GLU A 521 2.02 -8.44 -4.38
C GLU A 521 2.18 -8.16 -2.88
N ARG A 522 1.99 -9.19 -2.04
CA ARG A 522 2.22 -9.08 -0.60
C ARG A 522 3.69 -9.05 -0.22
N LEU A 523 4.56 -9.75 -0.93
CA LEU A 523 6.00 -9.70 -0.72
C LEU A 523 6.51 -8.28 -0.88
N GLU A 524 6.09 -7.56 -1.92
CA GLU A 524 6.48 -6.16 -2.15
C GLU A 524 6.11 -5.30 -0.92
N VAL A 525 4.85 -5.34 -0.49
CA VAL A 525 4.38 -4.61 0.70
C VAL A 525 5.11 -5.06 1.98
N PHE A 526 5.45 -6.35 2.08
CA PHE A 526 6.15 -6.93 3.22
C PHE A 526 7.59 -6.43 3.31
N LEU A 527 8.30 -6.36 2.20
CA LEU A 527 9.67 -5.85 2.12
C LEU A 527 9.70 -4.34 2.34
N GLU A 528 8.76 -3.61 1.75
CA GLU A 528 8.63 -2.15 1.87
C GLU A 528 8.35 -1.71 3.32
N LYS A 529 7.36 -2.35 3.96
CA LYS A 529 6.89 -1.93 5.29
C LYS A 529 7.70 -2.52 6.46
N SER A 530 8.58 -3.49 6.21
CA SER A 530 9.34 -4.16 7.27
C SER A 530 10.70 -3.48 7.50
N LYS A 531 10.90 -2.98 8.72
CA LYS A 531 12.16 -2.36 9.12
C LYS A 531 13.34 -3.33 9.03
N ALA A 532 13.11 -4.60 9.33
CA ALA A 532 14.16 -5.62 9.30
C ALA A 532 14.53 -6.07 7.89
N LEU A 533 13.54 -6.17 6.99
CA LEU A 533 13.75 -6.80 5.68
C LEU A 533 14.26 -5.82 4.62
N ARG A 534 14.07 -4.52 4.84
CA ARG A 534 14.61 -3.49 3.96
C ARG A 534 16.13 -3.57 3.85
N GLU A 535 16.82 -3.82 4.97
CA GLU A 535 18.29 -3.84 5.00
C GLU A 535 18.91 -5.02 4.20
N PRO A 536 18.48 -6.29 4.36
CA PRO A 536 18.96 -7.40 3.52
C PRO A 536 18.62 -7.21 2.04
N CYS A 537 17.45 -6.65 1.71
CA CYS A 537 17.07 -6.36 0.32
C CYS A 537 17.92 -5.25 -0.30
N LEU A 538 18.33 -4.23 0.47
CA LEU A 538 19.29 -3.22 0.01
C LEU A 538 20.69 -3.82 -0.20
N ARG A 539 21.11 -4.75 0.67
CA ARG A 539 22.40 -5.45 0.51
C ARG A 539 22.42 -6.42 -0.66
N HIS A 540 21.28 -7.07 -0.91
CA HIS A 540 21.11 -8.08 -1.95
C HIS A 540 19.88 -7.74 -2.80
N SER A 541 20.04 -6.85 -3.77
CA SER A 541 18.96 -6.35 -4.64
C SER A 541 18.18 -7.46 -5.37
N ARG A 542 18.75 -8.66 -5.46
CA ARG A 542 18.14 -9.84 -6.11
C ARG A 542 17.37 -10.76 -5.16
N MET A 543 17.45 -10.55 -3.85
CA MET A 543 16.76 -11.36 -2.85
C MET A 543 15.24 -11.32 -3.04
N GLU A 544 14.68 -10.13 -3.31
CA GLU A 544 13.26 -9.95 -3.57
C GLU A 544 12.79 -10.82 -4.75
N MET A 545 13.55 -10.83 -5.85
CA MET A 545 13.23 -11.61 -7.04
C MET A 545 13.32 -13.12 -6.78
N MET A 546 14.30 -13.58 -5.98
CA MET A 546 14.38 -14.99 -5.56
C MET A 546 13.14 -15.39 -4.75
N MET A 547 12.74 -14.55 -3.78
CA MET A 547 11.57 -14.81 -2.94
C MET A 547 10.27 -14.75 -3.74
N ALA A 548 10.12 -13.80 -4.66
CA ALA A 548 8.97 -13.69 -5.54
C ALA A 548 8.79 -14.96 -6.35
N ALA A 549 9.84 -15.41 -7.05
CA ALA A 549 9.82 -16.64 -7.84
C ALA A 549 9.55 -17.90 -6.98
N ALA A 550 10.07 -17.95 -5.74
CA ALA A 550 9.78 -19.01 -4.80
C ALA A 550 8.30 -19.04 -4.36
N LEU A 551 7.67 -17.87 -4.19
CA LEU A 551 6.26 -17.74 -3.79
C LEU A 551 5.27 -17.96 -4.94
N GLU A 552 5.63 -17.60 -6.17
CA GLU A 552 4.85 -17.93 -7.37
C GLU A 552 4.69 -19.44 -7.52
N GLY A 553 5.77 -20.16 -7.24
CA GLY A 553 5.83 -21.61 -7.29
C GLY A 553 5.75 -22.18 -8.71
N GLY A 554 6.10 -23.46 -8.84
CA GLY A 554 6.02 -24.18 -10.10
C GLY A 554 6.96 -25.38 -10.13
N LEU A 555 6.58 -26.42 -10.90
CA LEU A 555 7.37 -27.65 -11.03
C LEU A 555 8.37 -27.62 -12.20
N LYS A 556 8.36 -26.56 -13.01
CA LYS A 556 9.15 -26.48 -14.24
C LYS A 556 10.49 -25.80 -14.01
N GLY A 557 11.55 -26.43 -14.52
CA GLY A 557 12.88 -25.85 -14.61
C GLY A 557 13.64 -25.93 -13.30
N ASN A 558 13.97 -27.14 -12.84
CA ASN A 558 14.93 -27.32 -11.76
C ASN A 558 16.36 -27.25 -12.32
N ARG A 559 17.12 -26.20 -12.00
CA ARG A 559 18.50 -26.03 -12.49
C ARG A 559 19.40 -25.43 -11.42
N LYS A 560 20.50 -26.12 -11.13
CA LYS A 560 21.55 -25.68 -10.21
C LYS A 560 22.13 -24.31 -10.58
N VAL A 561 22.19 -23.38 -9.64
CA VAL A 561 22.89 -22.09 -9.79
C VAL A 561 24.04 -21.99 -8.79
N GLY A 562 25.28 -21.99 -9.32
CA GLY A 562 26.51 -21.95 -8.51
C GLY A 562 27.04 -20.55 -8.19
N THR A 563 26.34 -19.50 -8.64
CA THR A 563 26.77 -18.10 -8.55
C THR A 563 26.71 -17.60 -7.10
N LYS A 564 27.69 -16.77 -6.69
CA LYS A 564 27.72 -16.11 -5.37
C LYS A 564 26.56 -15.13 -5.25
N LEU A 565 26.01 -14.95 -4.05
CA LEU A 565 24.83 -14.11 -3.78
C LEU A 565 24.96 -12.70 -4.36
N VAL A 566 26.11 -12.05 -4.14
CA VAL A 566 26.41 -10.69 -4.61
C VAL A 566 26.57 -10.57 -6.13
N CYS A 567 26.70 -11.69 -6.86
CA CYS A 567 26.92 -11.70 -8.32
C CYS A 567 25.73 -12.27 -9.11
N VAL A 568 24.62 -12.59 -8.43
CA VAL A 568 23.46 -13.22 -9.08
C VAL A 568 22.81 -12.24 -10.05
N SER A 569 22.54 -12.67 -11.29
CA SER A 569 21.72 -11.93 -12.25
C SER A 569 20.21 -12.11 -11.98
N GLU A 570 19.36 -11.26 -12.54
CA GLU A 570 17.90 -11.38 -12.41
C GLU A 570 17.37 -12.74 -12.89
N ILE A 571 17.88 -13.23 -14.02
CA ILE A 571 17.50 -14.54 -14.58
C ILE A 571 17.88 -15.67 -13.62
N GLU A 572 19.07 -15.59 -13.03
CA GLU A 572 19.55 -16.55 -12.05
C GLU A 572 18.76 -16.47 -10.73
N ALA A 573 18.40 -15.27 -10.27
CA ALA A 573 17.59 -15.07 -9.08
C ALA A 573 16.20 -15.71 -9.22
N ALA A 574 15.54 -15.46 -10.36
CA ALA A 574 14.27 -16.09 -10.68
C ALA A 574 14.40 -17.62 -10.83
N GLN A 575 15.54 -18.12 -11.31
CA GLN A 575 15.82 -19.55 -11.40
C GLN A 575 16.04 -20.18 -10.02
N ILE A 576 16.81 -19.53 -9.15
CA ILE A 576 17.03 -19.95 -7.76
C ILE A 576 15.69 -20.09 -7.04
N GLY A 577 14.83 -19.07 -7.10
CA GLY A 577 13.51 -19.14 -6.47
C GLY A 577 12.64 -20.30 -6.99
N ARG A 578 12.66 -20.53 -8.31
CA ARG A 578 11.93 -21.64 -8.96
C ARG A 578 12.43 -23.03 -8.57
N ASN A 579 13.65 -23.17 -8.07
CA ASN A 579 14.17 -24.46 -7.62
C ASN A 579 13.54 -24.93 -6.29
N LEU A 580 12.93 -24.03 -5.50
CA LEU A 580 12.38 -24.39 -4.19
C LEU A 580 11.28 -25.46 -4.26
N VAL A 581 10.28 -25.27 -5.13
CA VAL A 581 9.13 -26.19 -5.19
C VAL A 581 9.52 -27.59 -5.66
N PRO A 582 10.35 -27.77 -6.71
CA PRO A 582 10.91 -29.08 -7.04
C PRO A 582 11.59 -29.77 -5.86
N SER A 583 12.45 -29.07 -5.11
CA SER A 583 13.14 -29.62 -3.93
C SER A 583 12.18 -29.96 -2.79
N LEU A 584 11.07 -29.22 -2.64
CA LEU A 584 10.04 -29.56 -1.64
C LEU A 584 9.23 -30.80 -2.01
N MET A 585 9.15 -31.16 -3.29
CA MET A 585 8.35 -32.29 -3.79
C MET A 585 9.13 -33.60 -3.90
N THR A 586 10.46 -33.51 -4.01
CA THR A 586 11.37 -34.67 -3.94
C THR A 586 11.42 -35.27 -2.53
N GLU A 587 11.19 -34.44 -1.51
CA GLU A 587 11.35 -34.81 -0.11
C GLU A 587 10.01 -34.93 0.64
N GLN A 588 9.91 -35.89 1.55
CA GLN A 588 8.70 -36.04 2.38
C GLN A 588 8.55 -34.94 3.44
N LEU A 589 9.63 -34.26 3.79
CA LEU A 589 9.67 -33.23 4.83
C LEU A 589 10.15 -31.90 4.25
N ALA A 590 9.42 -30.82 4.52
CA ALA A 590 9.78 -29.47 4.06
C ALA A 590 11.20 -29.04 4.49
N VAL A 591 11.68 -29.49 5.65
CA VAL A 591 13.06 -29.21 6.11
C VAL A 591 14.11 -29.84 5.19
N ALA A 592 13.88 -31.07 4.74
CA ALA A 592 14.78 -31.76 3.83
C ALA A 592 14.76 -31.08 2.45
N GLY A 593 13.59 -30.70 1.94
CA GLY A 593 13.48 -29.99 0.66
C GLY A 593 14.13 -28.60 0.68
N VAL A 594 14.02 -27.85 1.78
CA VAL A 594 14.76 -26.58 1.94
C VAL A 594 16.27 -26.82 2.04
N SER A 595 16.70 -27.92 2.66
CA SER A 595 18.11 -28.29 2.72
C SER A 595 18.67 -28.65 1.34
N GLU A 596 17.89 -29.36 0.52
CA GLU A 596 18.25 -29.66 -0.88
C GLU A 596 18.38 -28.36 -1.69
N TRP A 597 17.41 -27.44 -1.57
CA TRP A 597 17.44 -26.13 -2.21
C TRP A 597 18.72 -25.34 -1.84
N ARG A 598 19.10 -25.35 -0.56
CA ARG A 598 20.33 -24.73 -0.06
C ARG A 598 21.60 -25.36 -0.65
N VAL A 599 21.63 -26.67 -0.84
CA VAL A 599 22.79 -27.38 -1.41
C VAL A 599 22.89 -27.11 -2.92
N GLN A 600 21.76 -26.99 -3.58
CA GLN A 600 21.69 -26.72 -5.01
C GLN A 600 22.15 -25.30 -5.34
N ASP A 601 21.70 -24.30 -4.58
CA ASP A 601 21.91 -22.90 -4.92
C ASP A 601 22.85 -22.20 -3.92
N ARG A 602 24.05 -21.83 -4.39
CA ARG A 602 25.08 -21.22 -3.54
C ARG A 602 24.62 -19.92 -2.89
N ALA A 603 23.90 -19.08 -3.63
CA ALA A 603 23.37 -17.82 -3.14
C ALA A 603 22.40 -18.00 -1.96
N VAL A 604 21.58 -19.07 -1.99
CA VAL A 604 20.65 -19.42 -0.91
C VAL A 604 21.42 -19.81 0.34
N LYS A 605 22.49 -20.61 0.19
CA LYS A 605 23.37 -20.97 1.30
C LYS A 605 23.99 -19.74 1.95
N GLU A 606 24.53 -18.82 1.16
CA GLU A 606 25.12 -17.57 1.66
C GLU A 606 24.05 -16.73 2.39
N LEU A 607 22.85 -16.61 1.83
CA LEU A 607 21.74 -15.87 2.45
C LEU A 607 21.28 -16.49 3.79
N MET A 608 21.16 -17.81 3.85
CA MET A 608 20.79 -18.53 5.08
C MET A 608 21.86 -18.44 6.16
N GLN A 609 23.14 -18.38 5.77
CA GLN A 609 24.26 -18.17 6.70
C GLN A 609 24.30 -16.74 7.23
N GLU A 610 23.97 -15.76 6.39
CA GLU A 610 23.91 -14.35 6.78
C GLU A 610 22.68 -14.03 7.64
N GLN A 611 21.55 -14.68 7.37
CA GLN A 611 20.24 -14.37 7.97
C GLN A 611 19.67 -15.58 8.71
N VAL A 612 19.95 -15.68 10.01
CA VAL A 612 19.54 -16.83 10.87
C VAL A 612 18.04 -17.13 10.89
N TRP A 613 17.19 -16.15 10.59
CA TRP A 613 15.73 -16.29 10.54
C TRP A 613 15.22 -16.81 9.19
N PHE A 614 16.04 -16.74 8.13
CA PHE A 614 15.59 -16.99 6.75
C PHE A 614 15.30 -18.46 6.48
N GLU A 615 16.21 -19.37 6.82
CA GLU A 615 15.99 -20.82 6.62
C GLU A 615 14.74 -21.33 7.36
N PRO A 616 14.55 -21.05 8.66
CA PRO A 616 13.32 -21.42 9.37
C PRO A 616 12.05 -20.84 8.74
N MET A 617 12.11 -19.61 8.21
CA MET A 617 10.96 -18.96 7.57
C MET A 617 10.59 -19.73 6.30
N VAL A 618 11.58 -20.04 5.46
CA VAL A 618 11.36 -20.78 4.20
C VAL A 618 10.84 -22.20 4.49
N VAL A 619 11.24 -22.84 5.58
CA VAL A 619 10.66 -24.12 5.99
C VAL A 619 9.16 -23.99 6.29
N VAL A 620 8.74 -22.94 7.00
CA VAL A 620 7.31 -22.68 7.29
C VAL A 620 6.56 -22.37 5.99
N LEU A 621 7.14 -21.54 5.12
CA LEU A 621 6.61 -21.26 3.78
C LEU A 621 6.41 -22.55 2.97
N GLY A 622 7.43 -23.41 2.93
CA GLY A 622 7.43 -24.67 2.19
C GLY A 622 6.30 -25.60 2.64
N LYS A 623 6.08 -25.73 3.96
CA LYS A 623 4.92 -26.48 4.49
C LYS A 623 3.59 -25.92 3.99
N GLY A 624 3.45 -24.60 3.96
CA GLY A 624 2.24 -23.92 3.46
C GLY A 624 2.04 -24.05 1.95
N ILE A 625 3.13 -24.08 1.18
CA ILE A 625 3.12 -24.27 -0.29
C ILE A 625 2.71 -25.71 -0.63
N VAL A 626 3.33 -26.70 0.00
CA VAL A 626 2.99 -28.13 -0.21
C VAL A 626 1.54 -28.41 0.17
N LYS A 627 1.07 -27.90 1.32
CA LYS A 627 -0.32 -28.05 1.77
C LYS A 627 -1.34 -27.37 0.85
N ALA A 628 -0.94 -26.37 0.06
CA ALA A 628 -1.81 -25.71 -0.92
C ALA A 628 -1.80 -26.39 -2.30
N ALA A 629 -0.79 -27.24 -2.56
CA ALA A 629 -0.65 -28.01 -3.80
C ALA A 629 -1.30 -29.41 -3.72
N ALA A 630 -1.47 -29.94 -2.51
CA ALA A 630 -2.29 -31.12 -2.20
C ALA A 630 -3.76 -30.74 -1.96
#